data_AF-V5NMF9-F1
#
_entry.id   AF-V5NMF9-F1
#
_cell.length_a   1.000
_cell.length_b   1.000
_cell.length_c   1.000
_cell.angle_alpha   90.00
_cell.angle_beta   90.00
_cell.angle_gamma   90.00
#
_symmetry.space_group_name_H-M   'P 1'
#
loop_
_entity.id
_entity.type
_entity.pdbx_description
1 polymer ?
#
loop_
_entity_poly.entity_id
_entity_poly.type
_entity_poly.pdbx_seq_one_letter_code
_entity_poly.pdbx_strand_id
1 'polypeptide(L)'
;MAEPNPEELVDLGVKSIEAKDYIQAKKYFEKACDLKYGGGCGNLGVLYQKGEVVEKDLTKAAYFYSKACELKEGVGCKRLWSLYYYRYCSVR
;
A
#
# COMPACT_ATOMS: atom_id res chain seq x y z
N MET A 1 -21.92 14.16 9.37
CA MET A 1 -21.02 13.01 9.63
C MET A 1 -19.72 13.37 8.94
N ALA A 2 -18.65 13.67 9.69
CA ALA A 2 -17.38 14.04 9.08
C ALA A 2 -16.79 12.81 8.39
N GLU A 3 -16.54 12.90 7.09
CA GLU A 3 -15.79 11.87 6.37
C GLU A 3 -14.39 11.77 7.02
N PRO A 4 -13.92 10.57 7.36
CA PRO A 4 -12.59 10.42 7.96
C PRO A 4 -11.52 10.91 6.97
N ASN A 5 -10.61 11.75 7.46
CA ASN A 5 -9.52 12.28 6.64
C ASN A 5 -8.65 11.11 6.14
N PRO A 6 -8.41 10.95 4.82
CA PRO A 6 -7.58 9.87 4.30
C PRO A 6 -6.15 9.85 4.86
N GLU A 7 -5.60 11.00 5.22
CA GLU A 7 -4.29 11.12 5.87
C GLU A 7 -4.29 10.51 7.28
N GLU A 8 -5.32 10.80 8.07
CA GLU A 8 -5.49 10.22 9.42
C GLU A 8 -5.69 8.70 9.36
N LEU A 9 -6.39 8.20 8.34
CA LEU A 9 -6.53 6.76 8.11
C LEU A 9 -5.16 6.11 7.84
N VAL A 10 -4.29 6.78 7.08
CA VAL A 10 -2.92 6.28 6.86
C VAL A 10 -2.13 6.25 8.17
N ASP A 11 -2.21 7.29 8.99
CA ASP A 11 -1.51 7.33 10.29
C ASP A 11 -2.00 6.24 11.25
N LEU A 12 -3.31 6.01 11.32
CA LEU A 12 -3.90 4.90 12.08
C LEU A 12 -3.45 3.53 11.54
N GLY A 13 -3.34 3.41 10.21
CA GLY A 13 -2.78 2.24 9.56
C GLY A 13 -1.33 1.99 9.96
N VAL A 14 -0.48 3.02 9.99
CA VAL A 14 0.93 2.92 10.39
C VAL A 14 1.05 2.55 11.87
N LYS A 15 0.27 3.18 12.76
CA LYS A 15 0.21 2.79 14.18
C LYS A 15 -0.20 1.34 14.37
N SER A 16 -1.12 0.85 13.54
CA SER A 16 -1.54 -0.56 13.58
C SER A 16 -0.41 -1.50 13.15
N ILE A 17 0.42 -1.11 12.16
CA ILE A 17 1.64 -1.85 11.81
C ILE A 17 2.60 -1.91 13.00
N GLU A 18 2.82 -0.81 13.72
CA GLU A 18 3.69 -0.77 14.91
C GLU A 18 3.17 -1.71 16.02
N ALA A 19 1.86 -1.78 16.19
CA ALA A 19 1.19 -2.72 17.08
C ALA A 19 1.19 -4.18 16.55
N LYS A 20 1.79 -4.44 15.38
CA LYS A 20 1.77 -5.73 14.65
C LYS A 20 0.36 -6.21 14.29
N ASP A 21 -0.60 -5.29 14.23
CA ASP A 21 -1.96 -5.57 13.77
C ASP A 21 -2.09 -5.21 12.29
N TYR A 22 -1.60 -6.11 11.44
CA TYR A 22 -1.61 -5.94 10.00
C TYR A 22 -3.02 -6.04 9.39
N ILE A 23 -3.94 -6.73 10.06
CA ILE A 23 -5.34 -6.86 9.61
C ILE A 23 -6.04 -5.51 9.76
N GLN A 24 -5.85 -4.86 10.90
CA GLN A 24 -6.36 -3.52 11.15
C GLN A 24 -5.68 -2.49 10.23
N ALA A 25 -4.36 -2.57 10.07
CA ALA A 25 -3.60 -1.71 9.16
C ALA A 25 -4.14 -1.78 7.73
N LYS A 26 -4.37 -3.00 7.24
CA LYS A 26 -4.95 -3.25 5.92
C LYS A 26 -6.30 -2.54 5.76
N LYS A 27 -7.21 -2.68 6.73
CA LYS A 27 -8.54 -2.03 6.68
C LYS A 27 -8.43 -0.51 6.60
N TYR A 28 -7.50 0.11 7.33
CA TYR A 28 -7.32 1.55 7.27
C TYR A 28 -6.74 2.01 5.93
N PHE A 29 -5.74 1.31 5.39
CA PHE A 29 -5.18 1.64 4.09
C PHE A 29 -6.13 1.36 2.92
N GLU A 30 -6.97 0.32 3.00
CA GLU A 30 -8.05 0.07 2.04
C GLU A 30 -9.01 1.26 2.01
N LYS A 31 -9.49 1.72 3.17
CA LYS A 31 -10.35 2.91 3.24
C LYS A 31 -9.67 4.16 2.68
N ALA A 32 -8.41 4.40 3.01
CA ALA A 32 -7.66 5.54 2.48
C ALA A 32 -7.49 5.43 0.94
N CYS A 33 -7.24 4.24 0.43
CA CYS A 33 -7.14 3.97 -1.00
C CYS A 33 -8.48 4.17 -1.73
N ASP A 34 -9.59 3.74 -1.12
CA ASP A 34 -10.95 3.93 -1.63
C ASP A 34 -11.34 5.42 -1.69
N LEU A 35 -10.82 6.23 -0.76
CA LEU A 35 -10.90 7.69 -0.77
C LEU A 35 -9.96 8.36 -1.80
N LYS A 36 -9.37 7.58 -2.72
CA LYS A 36 -8.44 8.05 -3.76
C LYS A 36 -7.18 8.71 -3.20
N TYR A 37 -6.77 8.33 -1.97
CA TYR A 37 -5.52 8.78 -1.40
C TYR A 37 -4.39 7.82 -1.76
N GLY A 38 -3.47 8.29 -2.61
CA GLY A 38 -2.41 7.44 -3.13
C GLY A 38 -1.46 6.90 -2.06
N GLY A 39 -1.26 7.63 -0.95
CA GLY A 39 -0.52 7.14 0.22
C GLY A 39 -1.13 5.87 0.84
N GLY A 40 -2.47 5.78 0.87
CA GLY A 40 -3.20 4.60 1.34
C GLY A 40 -2.97 3.39 0.44
N CYS A 41 -3.17 3.57 -0.87
CA CYS A 41 -2.89 2.52 -1.86
C CYS A 41 -1.42 2.08 -1.81
N GLY A 42 -0.49 3.03 -1.64
CA GLY A 42 0.93 2.76 -1.53
C GLY A 42 1.29 1.92 -0.30
N ASN A 43 0.69 2.18 0.86
CA ASN A 43 0.94 1.38 2.06
C ASN A 43 0.27 0.00 2.01
N LEU A 44 -0.90 -0.09 1.38
CA LEU A 44 -1.53 -1.37 1.09
C LEU A 44 -0.65 -2.26 0.20
N GLY A 45 0.01 -1.67 -0.82
CA GLY A 45 0.99 -2.38 -1.64
C GLY A 45 2.19 -2.91 -0.85
N VAL A 46 2.68 -2.16 0.15
CA VAL A 46 3.78 -2.59 1.03
C VAL A 46 3.37 -3.81 1.86
N LEU A 47 2.16 -3.79 2.42
CA LEU A 47 1.62 -4.90 3.20
C LEU A 47 1.61 -6.22 2.40
N TYR A 48 1.19 -6.17 1.13
CA TYR A 48 1.22 -7.34 0.23
C TYR A 48 2.64 -7.72 -0.21
N GLN A 49 3.52 -6.74 -0.43
CA GLN A 49 4.91 -6.99 -0.84
C GLN A 49 5.72 -7.69 0.27
N LYS A 50 5.46 -7.35 1.53
CA LYS A 50 6.13 -7.97 2.67
C LYS A 50 5.47 -9.28 3.11
N GLY A 51 4.21 -9.50 2.74
CA GLY A 51 3.44 -10.65 3.20
C GLY A 51 3.03 -10.54 4.67
N GLU A 52 2.75 -9.31 5.14
CA GLU A 52 2.43 -9.04 6.56
C GLU A 52 0.97 -9.34 6.91
N VAL A 53 0.06 -9.31 5.93
CA VAL A 53 -1.39 -9.59 6.14
C VAL A 53 -1.82 -10.94 5.56
N VAL A 54 -1.11 -11.41 4.55
CA VAL A 54 -1.31 -12.66 3.81
C VAL A 54 0.04 -13.10 3.26
N GLU A 55 0.13 -14.27 2.65
CA GLU A 55 1.33 -14.68 1.92
C GLU A 55 1.76 -13.60 0.90
N LYS A 56 3.07 -13.42 0.76
CA LYS A 56 3.68 -12.40 -0.09
C LYS A 56 3.12 -12.48 -1.51
N ASP A 57 2.43 -11.42 -1.94
CA ASP A 57 1.81 -11.33 -3.26
C ASP A 57 2.30 -10.09 -3.99
N LEU A 58 3.34 -10.26 -4.79
CA LEU A 58 3.93 -9.19 -5.59
C LEU A 58 2.98 -8.69 -6.69
N THR A 59 2.03 -9.52 -7.14
CA THR A 59 1.06 -9.13 -8.17
C THR A 59 0.05 -8.15 -7.60
N LYS A 60 -0.49 -8.44 -6.40
CA LYS A 60 -1.33 -7.49 -5.67
C LYS A 60 -0.58 -6.24 -5.25
N ALA A 61 0.68 -6.38 -4.80
CA ALA A 61 1.51 -5.21 -4.51
C ALA A 61 1.66 -4.30 -5.74
N ALA A 62 1.95 -4.86 -6.92
CA ALA A 62 2.02 -4.11 -8.19
C ALA A 62 0.71 -3.39 -8.50
N TYR A 63 -0.43 -4.07 -8.34
CA TYR A 63 -1.76 -3.49 -8.58
C TYR A 63 -2.05 -2.27 -7.69
N PHE A 64 -1.71 -2.33 -6.40
CA PHE A 64 -1.93 -1.20 -5.51
C PHE A 64 -0.91 -0.08 -5.74
N TYR A 65 0.34 -0.40 -6.08
CA TYR A 65 1.34 0.60 -6.46
C TYR A 65 0.99 1.30 -7.78
N SER A 66 0.39 0.61 -8.76
CA SER A 66 -0.10 1.25 -9.99
C SER A 66 -1.23 2.21 -9.69
N LYS A 67 -2.21 1.83 -8.85
CA LYS A 67 -3.24 2.76 -8.38
C LYS A 67 -2.67 3.98 -7.65
N ALA A 68 -1.70 3.76 -6.75
CA ALA A 68 -1.03 4.87 -6.07
C ALA A 68 -0.35 5.81 -7.09
N CYS A 69 0.27 5.26 -8.13
CA CYS A 69 0.90 6.04 -9.20
C CYS A 69 -0.12 6.84 -10.03
N GLU A 70 -1.26 6.24 -10.38
CA GLU A 70 -2.37 6.92 -11.07
C GLU A 70 -2.93 8.09 -10.25
N LEU A 71 -2.91 7.96 -8.92
CA LEU A 71 -3.30 9.01 -7.96
C LEU A 71 -2.22 10.07 -7.72
N LYS A 72 -1.17 10.11 -8.55
CA LYS A 72 -0.02 11.03 -8.47
C LYS A 72 0.81 10.90 -7.19
N GLU A 73 0.68 9.79 -6.47
CA GLU A 73 1.57 9.49 -5.35
C GLU A 73 2.91 9.01 -5.89
N GLY A 74 3.90 9.91 -5.92
CA GLY A 74 5.23 9.62 -6.48
C GLY A 74 5.91 8.42 -5.82
N VAL A 75 5.64 8.18 -4.54
CA VAL A 75 6.13 7.00 -3.81
C VAL A 75 5.56 5.70 -4.39
N GLY A 76 4.29 5.71 -4.82
CA GLY A 76 3.62 4.58 -5.49
C GLY A 76 4.31 4.21 -6.80
N CYS A 77 4.55 5.19 -7.68
CA CYS A 77 5.25 4.98 -8.94
C CYS A 77 6.67 4.41 -8.72
N LYS A 78 7.42 4.97 -7.75
CA LYS A 78 8.77 4.50 -7.43
C LYS A 78 8.76 3.05 -6.93
N ARG A 79 7.81 2.69 -6.06
CA ARG A 79 7.68 1.31 -5.54
C ARG A 79 7.28 0.33 -6.64
N LEU A 80 6.38 0.74 -7.54
CA LEU A 80 6.02 -0.06 -8.72
C LEU A 80 7.26 -0.35 -9.57
N TRP A 81 8.03 0.70 -9.91
CA TRP A 81 9.26 0.57 -10.67
C TRP A 81 10.25 -0.39 -10.01
N SER A 82 10.54 -0.19 -8.72
CA SER A 82 11.44 -1.07 -7.96
C SER A 82 10.97 -2.53 -7.99
N LEU A 83 9.66 -2.78 -7.92
CA LEU A 83 9.09 -4.12 -7.94
C LEU A 83 9.29 -4.82 -9.31
N TYR A 84 9.07 -4.10 -10.41
CA TYR A 84 9.36 -4.62 -11.75
C TYR A 84 10.87 -4.80 -12.00
N TYR A 85 11.69 -3.85 -11.55
CA TYR A 85 13.14 -3.91 -11.69
C TYR A 85 13.74 -5.12 -10.96
N TYR A 86 13.34 -5.35 -9.70
CA TYR A 86 13.76 -6.53 -8.95
C TYR A 86 13.29 -7.84 -9.59
N ARG A 87 12.05 -7.87 -10.10
CA ARG A 87 11.52 -9.05 -10.79
C ARG A 87 12.30 -9.36 -12.07
N TYR A 88 12.72 -8.34 -12.83
CA TYR A 88 13.56 -8.50 -14.02
C TYR A 88 14.97 -8.98 -13.67
N CYS A 89 15.53 -8.55 -12.54
CA CYS A 89 16.87 -8.96 -12.11
C CYS A 89 16.92 -10.41 -11.57
N SER A 90 15.87 -10.87 -10.88
CA SER A 90 15.80 -12.26 -10.36
C SER A 90 15.57 -13.34 -11.43
N VAL A 91 15.22 -12.97 -12.66
CA VAL A 91 14.96 -13.91 -13.78
C VAL A 91 16.18 -13.99 -14.72
N ARG A 92 17.28 -13.32 -14.38
CA ARG A 92 18.57 -13.37 -15.09
C ARG A 92 19.63 -13.99 -14.20
#